data_AF-A0AA41HEY3-F1
#
_entry.id   AF-A0AA41HEY3-F1
#
_cell.length_a   1.000
_cell.length_b   1.000
_cell.length_c   1.000
_cell.angle_alpha   90.00
_cell.angle_beta   90.00
_cell.angle_gamma   90.00
#
_symmetry.space_group_name_H-M   'P 1'
#
loop_
_entity.id
_entity.type
_entity.pdbx_description
1 polymer ?
#
loop_
_entity_poly.entity_id
_entity_poly.type
_entity_poly.pdbx_seq_one_letter_code
_entity_poly.pdbx_strand_id
1 'polypeptide(L)' 'MGEKSHHSGALASAPDNLLATPRIGERLHEFGQREVRRILVKHYEIRYAISDSSIYILRIWHTKEYR' A
#
# COMPACT_ATOMS: atom_id res chain seq x y z
N MET A 1 32.35 -1.23 -14.69
CA MET A 1 32.01 -1.10 -13.26
C MET A 1 30.54 -0.67 -13.21
N GLY A 2 29.52 -1.52 -13.03
CA GLY A 2 29.38 -2.61 -12.04
C GLY A 2 29.46 -1.99 -10.64
N GLU A 3 28.44 -1.94 -9.77
CA GLU A 3 27.20 -2.70 -9.66
C GLU A 3 26.29 -2.01 -8.60
N LYS A 4 24.96 -2.12 -8.79
CA LYS A 4 23.87 -2.10 -7.78
C LYS A 4 23.55 -0.82 -7.00
N SER A 5 22.71 0.04 -7.60
CA SER A 5 21.73 0.81 -6.83
C SER A 5 20.63 -0.13 -6.31
N HIS A 6 20.76 -0.59 -5.07
CA HIS A 6 19.67 -1.27 -4.39
C HIS A 6 18.49 -0.30 -4.27
N HIS A 7 17.38 -0.64 -4.95
CA HIS A 7 16.15 0.15 -4.97
C HIS A 7 15.44 0.03 -3.60
N SER A 8 15.94 0.65 -2.55
CA SER A 8 15.34 0.62 -1.20
C SER A 8 14.21 1.64 -1.00
N GLY A 9 13.99 2.58 -1.93
CA GLY A 9 13.07 3.72 -1.68
C GLY A 9 11.55 3.47 -1.82
N ALA A 10 11.10 2.61 -2.72
CA ALA A 10 9.67 2.63 -3.10
C ALA A 10 8.65 2.18 -2.03
N LEU A 11 9.06 1.44 -0.98
CA LEU A 11 8.15 1.16 0.14
C LEU A 11 8.04 2.37 1.07
N ALA A 12 9.16 3.07 1.30
CA ALA A 12 9.22 4.26 2.15
C ALA A 12 8.43 5.45 1.57
N SER A 13 8.29 5.54 0.24
CA SER A 13 7.51 6.58 -0.44
C SER A 13 6.01 6.25 -0.62
N ALA A 14 5.59 5.03 -0.26
CA ALA A 14 4.19 4.63 -0.39
C ALA A 14 3.22 5.48 0.47
N PRO A 15 3.56 5.88 1.71
CA PRO A 15 2.73 6.78 2.50
C PRO A 15 2.51 8.14 1.84
N ASP A 16 3.54 8.73 1.22
CA ASP A 16 3.43 10.05 0.56
C ASP A 16 2.46 10.00 -0.62
N ASN A 17 2.52 8.92 -1.42
CA ASN A 17 1.58 8.70 -2.53
C ASN A 17 0.15 8.47 -2.05
N LEU A 18 -0.03 7.81 -0.91
CA LEU A 18 -1.35 7.63 -0.29
C LEU A 18 -1.91 8.96 0.21
N LEU A 19 -1.09 9.86 0.77
CA LEU A 19 -1.55 11.18 1.19
C LEU A 19 -1.95 12.06 -0.01
N ALA A 20 -1.19 12.02 -1.10
CA ALA A 20 -1.48 12.78 -2.31
C ALA A 20 -2.70 12.24 -3.08
N THR A 21 -2.84 10.91 -3.13
CA THR A 21 -3.93 10.22 -3.84
C THR A 21 -4.51 9.07 -3.01
N PRO A 22 -5.31 9.36 -1.98
CA PRO A 22 -5.82 8.35 -1.05
C PRO A 22 -6.60 7.22 -1.72
N ARG A 23 -7.22 7.48 -2.88
CA ARG A 23 -8.09 6.54 -3.58
C ARG A 23 -7.41 5.78 -4.73
N ILE A 24 -6.07 5.80 -4.80
CA ILE A 24 -5.30 5.12 -5.85
C ILE A 24 -5.43 3.58 -5.81
N GLY A 25 -5.75 3.02 -4.65
CA GLY A 25 -5.92 1.57 -4.46
C GLY A 25 -7.28 1.04 -4.90
N GLU A 26 -7.33 -0.25 -5.22
CA GLU A 26 -8.56 -0.99 -5.51
C GLU A 26 -9.47 -1.01 -4.27
N ARG A 27 -10.76 -0.69 -4.43
CA ARG A 27 -11.74 -0.77 -3.33
C ARG A 27 -12.12 -2.23 -3.07
N LEU A 28 -11.99 -2.65 -1.82
CA LEU A 28 -12.38 -3.99 -1.38
C LEU A 28 -13.85 -3.99 -0.91
N HIS A 29 -14.75 -4.45 -1.76
CA HIS A 29 -16.19 -4.45 -1.50
C HIS A 29 -16.62 -5.37 -0.34
N GLU A 30 -15.79 -6.35 0.01
CA GLU A 30 -16.00 -7.26 1.16
C GLU A 30 -16.13 -6.53 2.51
N PHE A 31 -15.64 -5.28 2.60
CA PHE A 31 -15.76 -4.43 3.78
C PHE A 31 -17.01 -3.52 3.80
N GLY A 32 -17.91 -3.70 2.84
CA GLY A 32 -19.19 -2.99 2.77
C GLY A 32 -19.04 -1.48 2.68
N GLN A 33 -19.63 -0.77 3.66
CA GLN A 33 -19.62 0.69 3.70
C GLN A 33 -18.23 1.28 3.98
N ARG A 34 -17.34 0.54 4.65
CA ARG A 34 -15.98 1.02 4.94
C ARG A 34 -15.19 1.14 3.65
N GLU A 35 -14.56 2.30 3.45
CA GLU A 35 -13.70 2.55 2.30
C GLU A 35 -12.33 1.91 2.51
N VAL A 36 -12.30 0.57 2.46
CA VAL A 36 -11.07 -0.22 2.52
C VAL A 36 -10.52 -0.42 1.12
N ARG A 37 -9.23 -0.18 0.95
CA ARG A 37 -8.52 -0.25 -0.33
C ARG A 37 -7.26 -1.07 -0.23
N ARG A 38 -6.82 -1.58 -1.39
CA ARG A 38 -5.60 -2.35 -1.58
C ARG A 38 -4.68 -1.72 -2.61
N ILE A 39 -3.38 -1.65 -2.31
CA ILE A 39 -2.33 -1.38 -3.29
C ILE A 39 -1.24 -2.46 -3.23
N LEU A 40 -0.59 -2.69 -4.37
CA LEU A 40 0.64 -3.48 -4.43
C LEU A 40 1.82 -2.52 -4.59
N VAL A 41 2.77 -2.59 -3.65
CA VAL A 41 4.01 -1.81 -3.69
C VAL A 41 5.18 -2.78 -3.69
N LYS A 42 5.81 -2.94 -4.85
CA LYS A 42 6.87 -3.95 -5.06
C LYS A 42 6.41 -5.36 -4.69
N HIS A 43 6.91 -5.90 -3.58
CA HIS A 43 6.60 -7.22 -3.06
C HIS A 43 5.67 -7.15 -1.84
N TYR A 44 5.00 -6.03 -1.63
CA TYR A 44 4.09 -5.85 -0.52
C TYR A 44 2.67 -5.60 -1.03
N GLU A 45 1.71 -6.28 -0.43
CA GLU A 45 0.32 -5.88 -0.45
C GLU A 45 0.07 -5.00 0.78
N ILE A 46 -0.48 -3.81 0.58
CA ILE A 46 -0.90 -2.92 1.66
C ILE A 46 -2.41 -2.75 1.57
N ARG A 47 -3.08 -3.03 2.67
CA ARG A 47 -4.51 -2.74 2.84
C ARG A 47 -4.68 -1.60 3.83
N TYR A 48 -5.44 -0.60 3.43
CA TYR A 48 -5.67 0.61 4.20
C TYR A 48 -7.13 1.04 4.14
N ALA A 49 -7.57 1.80 5.13
CA ALA A 49 -8.88 2.42 5.17
C ALA A 49 -8.75 3.94 5.05
N ILE A 50 -9.71 4.56 4.37
CA ILE A 50 -9.92 6.01 4.40
C ILE A 50 -11.08 6.29 5.34
N SER A 51 -10.85 7.14 6.34
CA SER A 51 -11.91 7.69 7.18
C SER A 51 -11.65 9.18 7.37
N ASP A 52 -12.64 10.00 7.05
CA ASP A 52 -12.54 11.47 7.11
C ASP A 52 -11.31 11.98 6.34
N SER A 53 -10.34 12.58 7.05
CA SER A 53 -9.06 13.06 6.52
C SER A 53 -7.88 12.14 6.83
N SER A 54 -8.14 10.95 7.37
CA SER A 54 -7.12 10.02 7.85
C SER A 54 -7.04 8.74 7.02
N ILE A 55 -5.82 8.25 6.88
CA ILE A 55 -5.53 6.95 6.26
C ILE A 55 -5.03 6.02 7.36
N TYR A 56 -5.69 4.89 7.52
CA TYR A 56 -5.32 3.86 8.49
C TYR A 56 -4.74 2.66 7.75
N ILE A 57 -3.48 2.33 8.00
CA ILE A 57 -2.90 1.09 7.49
C ILE A 57 -3.45 -0.07 8.33
N LEU A 58 -4.18 -0.98 7.69
CA LEU A 58 -4.81 -2.12 8.36
C LEU A 58 -3.88 -3.32 8.40
N ARG A 59 -3.20 -3.61 7.29
CA ARG A 59 -2.28 -4.74 7.19
C ARG A 59 -1.32 -4.59 6.02
N ILE A 60 -0.14 -5.17 6.20
CA ILE A 60 0.90 -5.30 5.19
C ILE A 60 1.26 -6.77 5.07
N TRP A 61 1.29 -7.30 3.85
CA TRP A 61 1.76 -8.66 3.57
C TRP A 61 2.93 -8.61 2.61
N HIS A 62 3.96 -9.43 2.84
CA HIS A 62 4.99 -9.67 1.85
C HIS A 62 4.53 -10.79 0.90
N THR A 63 4.41 -10.49 -0.39
CA THR A 63 3.85 -11.41 -1.39
C THR A 63 4.77 -12.61 -1.71
N LYS A 64 6.03 -12.57 -1.28
CA LYS A 64 6.98 -13.68 -1.45
C LYS A 64 7.07 -14.63 -0.25
N GLU A 65 6.50 -14.30 0.90
CA GLU A 65 6.50 -15.17 2.10
C GLU A 65 5.28 -16.10 2.18
N TYR A 66 4.41 -16.10 1.15
CA TYR A 66 3.42 -17.16 0.99
C TYR A 66 4.05 -18.35 0.24
N ARG A 67 5.04 -18.98 0.87
CA ARG A 67 5.61 -20.28 0.50
C ARG A 67 5.98 -21.05 1.75
#